data_AF-A0A124BSC4-F1
#
_entry.id   AF-A0A124BSC4-F1
#
_cell.length_a   1.000
_cell.length_b   1.000
_cell.length_c   1.000
_cell.angle_alpha   90.00
_cell.angle_beta   90.00
_cell.angle_gamma   90.00
#
_symmetry.space_group_name_H-M   'P 1'
#
loop_
_entity.id
_entity.type
_entity.pdbx_description
1 polymer ?
#
loop_
_entity_poly.entity_id
_entity_poly.type
_entity_poly.pdbx_seq_one_letter_code
_entity_poly.pdbx_strand_id
1 'polypeptide(L)' 'MNMTEEIRAEIKRLMRQKGLTQRDLAAKLGISEKSLSRTLRDRGQPPGLWPAIFDEFDVELTLKRKERRESSSE' A
#
# COMPACT_ATOMS: atom_id res chain seq x y z
N MET A 1 -6.67 6.47 -11.42
CA MET A 1 -5.56 5.88 -10.62
C MET A 1 -5.34 4.47 -11.10
N ASN A 2 -4.11 3.96 -11.11
CA ASN A 2 -3.89 2.53 -11.30
C ASN A 2 -3.91 1.83 -9.93
N MET A 3 -4.18 0.52 -9.91
CA MET A 3 -4.29 -0.29 -8.70
C MET A 3 -3.11 -0.09 -7.73
N THR A 4 -1.90 0.03 -8.28
CA THR A 4 -0.67 0.19 -7.49
C THR A 4 -0.63 1.51 -6.72
N GLU A 5 -1.13 2.61 -7.30
CA GLU A 5 -1.17 3.91 -6.60
C GLU A 5 -2.18 3.90 -5.44
N GLU A 6 -3.29 3.18 -5.57
CA GLU A 6 -4.30 3.06 -4.49
C GLU A 6 -3.73 2.29 -3.29
N ILE A 7 -3.04 1.16 -3.54
CA ILE A 7 -2.37 0.40 -2.49
C ILE A 7 -1.32 1.26 -1.77
N ARG A 8 -0.50 2.02 -2.52
CA ARG A 8 0.51 2.91 -1.93
C ARG A 8 -0.10 4.01 -1.07
N ALA A 9 -1.21 4.60 -1.53
CA ALA A 9 -1.91 5.64 -0.79
C ALA A 9 -2.42 5.07 0.53
N GLU A 10 -2.98 3.86 0.50
CA GLU A 10 -3.49 3.20 1.69
C GLU A 10 -2.39 2.84 2.69
N ILE A 11 -1.26 2.29 2.25
CA ILE A 11 -0.12 2.04 3.14
C ILE A 11 0.40 3.34 3.77
N LYS A 12 0.50 4.43 3.01
CA LYS A 12 0.90 5.74 3.55
C LYS A 12 -0.12 6.25 4.58
N ARG A 13 -1.41 5.98 4.41
CA ARG A 13 -2.46 6.32 5.36
C ARG A 13 -2.29 5.53 6.67
N LEU A 14 -2.07 4.22 6.58
CA LEU A 14 -1.84 3.34 7.73
C LEU A 14 -0.58 3.73 8.52
N MET A 15 0.51 4.07 7.82
CA MET A 15 1.73 4.59 8.45
C MET A 15 1.44 5.85 9.27
N ARG A 16 0.68 6.81 8.71
CA ARG A 16 0.29 8.04 9.41
C ARG A 16 -0.58 7.74 10.64
N GLN A 17 -1.52 6.81 10.54
CA GLN A 17 -2.37 6.41 11.66
C GLN A 17 -1.57 5.77 12.81
N LYS A 18 -0.55 4.98 12.49
CA LYS A 18 0.36 4.37 13.48
C LYS A 18 1.51 5.29 13.92
N GLY A 19 1.60 6.52 13.40
CA GLY A 19 2.70 7.45 13.69
C GLY A 19 4.07 6.99 13.18
N LEU A 20 4.12 6.13 12.15
CA LEU A 20 5.35 5.55 11.63
C LEU A 20 5.93 6.38 10.48
N THR A 21 7.24 6.59 10.52
CA THR A 21 8.01 7.06 9.35
C THR A 21 8.39 5.89 8.43
N GLN A 22 8.90 6.18 7.22
CA GLN A 22 9.44 5.13 6.34
C GLN A 22 10.62 4.41 6.99
N ARG A 23 11.48 5.14 7.71
CA ARG A 23 12.58 4.55 8.47
C ARG A 23 12.09 3.56 9.52
N ASP A 24 11.02 3.89 10.25
CA ASP A 24 10.48 3.01 11.30
C ASP A 24 9.88 1.75 10.70
N LEU A 25 9.10 1.89 9.62
CA LEU A 25 8.54 0.74 8.90
C LEU A 25 9.65 -0.14 8.31
N ALA A 26 10.70 0.46 7.72
CA ALA A 26 11.82 -0.30 7.18
C ALA A 26 12.57 -1.07 8.28
N ALA A 27 12.77 -0.46 9.44
CA ALA A 27 13.38 -1.11 10.60
C ALA A 27 12.54 -2.30 11.11
N LYS A 28 11.21 -2.14 11.19
CA LYS A 28 10.27 -3.22 11.56
C LYS A 28 10.32 -4.40 10.58
N LEU A 29 10.43 -4.11 9.29
CA LEU A 29 10.51 -5.12 8.23
C LEU A 29 11.92 -5.71 8.04
N GLY A 30 12.93 -5.24 8.78
CA GLY A 30 14.31 -5.71 8.63
C GLY A 30 14.96 -5.35 7.28
N ILE A 31 14.54 -4.25 6.65
CA ILE A 31 15.04 -3.79 5.34
C ILE A 31 15.65 -2.39 5.41
N SER A 32 16.33 -1.98 4.33
CA SER A 32 16.79 -0.59 4.22
C SER A 32 15.64 0.38 3.90
N GLU A 33 15.71 1.58 4.48
CA GLU A 33 14.77 2.68 4.17
C GLU A 33 14.74 3.00 2.68
N LYS A 34 15.88 2.91 1.98
CA LYS A 34 15.97 3.10 0.53
C LYS A 34 15.13 2.07 -0.25
N SER A 35 15.12 0.82 0.19
CA SER A 35 14.30 -0.24 -0.42
C SER A 35 12.81 0.04 -0.25
N LEU A 36 12.39 0.45 0.95
CA LEU A 36 11.02 0.84 1.23
C LEU A 36 10.61 2.10 0.46
N SER A 37 11.48 3.11 0.42
CA SER A 37 11.22 4.36 -0.29
C SER A 37 11.00 4.13 -1.79
N ARG A 38 11.80 3.26 -2.41
CA ARG A 38 11.57 2.82 -3.80
C ARG A 38 10.24 2.11 -3.95
N THR A 39 9.90 1.19 -3.06
CA THR A 39 8.60 0.51 -3.05
C THR A 39 7.42 1.50 -3.01
N LEU A 40 7.49 2.52 -2.17
CA LEU A 40 6.40 3.49 -1.95
C LEU A 40 6.37 4.66 -2.96
N ARG A 41 7.40 4.81 -3.82
CA ARG A 41 7.54 5.93 -4.78
C ARG A 41 7.63 5.47 -6.23
N ASP A 42 8.35 4.39 -6.51
CA ASP A 42 8.79 4.02 -7.85
C ASP A 42 7.80 3.07 -8.50
N ARG A 43 7.33 3.36 -9.73
CA ARG A 43 6.24 2.60 -10.39
C ARG A 43 6.61 1.18 -10.84
N GLY A 44 7.89 0.82 -10.83
CA GLY A 44 8.36 -0.54 -11.07
C GLY A 44 8.66 -1.23 -9.74
N GLN A 45 7.72 -2.02 -9.22
CA GLN A 45 7.93 -2.68 -7.93
C GLN A 45 8.29 -4.17 -8.09
N PRO A 46 9.27 -4.65 -7.32
CA PRO A 46 9.44 -6.08 -7.06
C PRO A 46 8.23 -6.61 -6.26
N PRO A 47 7.62 -7.72 -6.68
CA PRO A 47 6.44 -8.31 -6.03
C PRO A 47 6.65 -8.77 -4.58
N GLY A 48 7.88 -8.79 -4.08
CA GLY A 48 8.22 -9.44 -2.80
C GLY A 48 7.93 -8.66 -1.52
N LEU A 49 7.84 -7.31 -1.55
CA LEU A 49 7.73 -6.54 -0.29
C LEU A 49 6.28 -6.31 0.18
N TRP A 50 5.30 -6.40 -0.72
CA TRP A 50 3.90 -6.17 -0.36
C TRP A 50 3.38 -7.11 0.72
N PRO A 51 3.62 -8.44 0.67
CA PRO A 51 3.17 -9.35 1.72
C PRO A 51 3.67 -8.93 3.11
N ALA A 52 4.96 -8.63 3.25
CA ALA A 52 5.54 -8.22 4.53
C ALA A 52 4.94 -6.90 5.06
N ILE A 53 4.60 -5.96 4.17
CA ILE A 53 3.92 -4.73 4.55
C ILE A 53 2.49 -5.02 5.03
N PHE A 54 1.77 -5.91 4.33
CA PHE A 54 0.42 -6.31 4.71
C PHE A 54 0.40 -6.98 6.08
N ASP A 55 1.35 -7.89 6.33
CA ASP A 55 1.52 -8.56 7.62
C ASP A 55 1.81 -7.57 8.76
N GLU A 56 2.72 -6.60 8.57
CA GLU A 56 3.04 -5.58 9.60
C GLU A 56 1.84 -4.66 9.93
N PHE A 57 0.94 -4.46 8.97
CA PHE A 57 -0.28 -3.69 9.20
C PHE A 57 -1.48 -4.51 9.63
N ASP A 58 -1.39 -5.84 9.64
CA ASP A 58 -2.51 -6.76 9.88
C ASP A 58 -3.67 -6.50 8.90
N VAL A 59 -3.35 -6.40 7.61
CA VAL A 59 -4.30 -6.13 6.52
C VAL A 59 -4.18 -7.15 5.40
N GLU A 60 -5.24 -7.31 4.62
CA GLU A 60 -5.27 -8.18 3.45
C GLU A 60 -5.69 -7.42 2.19
N LEU A 61 -5.15 -7.83 1.04
CA LEU A 61 -5.56 -7.30 -0.25
C LEU A 61 -6.79 -8.06 -0.76
N THR A 62 -7.94 -7.39 -0.84
CA THR A 62 -9.19 -7.99 -1.32
C THR A 62 -9.66 -7.36 -2.63
N LEU A 63 -10.29 -8.18 -3.49
CA LEU A 63 -10.95 -7.71 -4.71
C LEU A 63 -12.38 -7.31 -4.38
N LYS A 64 -12.76 -6.08 -4.71
CA LYS A 64 -14.16 -5.61 -4.64
C LYS A 64 -14.74 -5.51 -6.05
N ARG A 65 -15.95 -6.05 -6.24
CA ARG A 65 -16.67 -5.90 -7.50
C ARG A 65 -17.07 -4.45 -7.67
N LYS A 66 -16.76 -3.87 -8.83
CA LYS A 66 -17.24 -2.52 -9.16
C LYS A 66 -18.76 -2.57 -9.26
N GLU A 67 -19.45 -1.81 -8.42
CA GLU A 67 -20.89 -1.62 -8.56
C GLU A 67 -21.14 -1.00 -9.95
N ARG A 68 -21.97 -1.66 -10.74
CA ARG A 68 -22.45 -1.09 -12.00
C ARG A 68 -23.34 0.08 -11.56
N ARG A 69 -22.86 1.32 -11.72
CA ARG A 69 -23.74 2.48 -11.62
C ARG A 69 -24.78 2.29 -12.71
N GLU A 70 -25.99 1.92 -12.35
CA GLU A 70 -27.13 2.12 -13.24
C GLU A 70 -27.20 3.61 -13.47
N SER A 71 -26.93 4.01 -14.71
CA SER A 71 -27.26 5.35 -15.17
C SER A 71 -28.77 5.45 -15.04
N SER A 72 -29.26 6.04 -13.95
CA SER A 72 -30.61 6.60 -13.90
C SER A 72 -30.62 7.71 -14.93
N SER A 73 -31.08 7.35 -16.12
CA SER A 73 -31.64 8.30 -17.07
C SER A 73 -33.11 8.44 -16.68
N GLU A 74 -33.43 9.53 -16.01
CA GLU A 74 -34.77 10.14 -15.99
C GLU A 74 -34.67 11.54 -16.59
#